data_AF-A0A1I6TRZ9-F1
#
_entry.id   AF-A0A1I6TRZ9-F1
#
_cell.length_a   1.000
_cell.length_b   1.000
_cell.length_c   1.000
_cell.angle_alpha   90.00
_cell.angle_beta   90.00
_cell.angle_gamma   90.00
#
_symmetry.space_group_name_H-M   'P 1'
#
loop_
_entity.id
_entity.type
_entity.pdbx_description
1 polymer ?
#
loop_
_entity_poly.entity_id
_entity_poly.type
_entity_poly.pdbx_seq_one_letter_code
_entity_poly.pdbx_strand_id
1 'polypeptide(L)'
;MDNQDYKAQPKPSIWQLMTTIPVTVKEMITGKKSAWEASKKLRHPFLSLTWQTSSAVQVQHQLEHMMASMRTSGVQTASLRSSQLDPYSVEELELVQEIKELTRYHNQSNVSRTAAYLACYKSYPELHWALLAHFVSRNGGYNMTDLRSGLLKTILNDQEKERVYLLLERCNALIFQDAYPQLLLYMKSKEKGRSYFHLLSEFHVSSFMVPFWEQFWLNRDSALLTVGLIINEQNYIEYRVIRNPFYQHHVTSTLSFRSHEIAGLNHMVIPLGLNQELVGLTLSNFRKLHERIHFGKNLYALLFGHEQVLDRAAAYASAVPHEGSRSEYWPKFFTNQKGLSTHETLVSPMLSRNEELPSGNKLYSPTLLNVWHDLPYEKISREDWLTQTDSLGHLTLPRRPKLFEISHEHRSSLSKLAMIHDLDRLI
;
A
#
# COMPACT_ATOMS: atom_id res chain seq x y z
N MET A 1 -36.26 3.87 -41.46
CA MET A 1 -35.22 4.90 -41.54
C MET A 1 -35.70 6.03 -40.64
N ASP A 2 -35.18 6.10 -39.41
CA ASP A 2 -35.37 7.26 -38.53
C ASP A 2 -33.98 7.65 -38.04
N ASN A 3 -33.52 8.80 -38.52
CA ASN A 3 -32.19 9.33 -38.28
C ASN A 3 -32.34 10.31 -37.11
N GLN A 4 -31.95 9.90 -35.89
CA GLN A 4 -31.83 10.83 -34.77
C GLN A 4 -30.55 11.65 -34.94
N ASP A 5 -30.72 12.94 -35.21
CA ASP A 5 -29.67 13.96 -35.23
C ASP A 5 -28.91 13.98 -33.88
N TYR A 6 -27.75 13.34 -33.84
CA TYR A 6 -26.72 13.61 -32.85
C TYR A 6 -26.19 15.03 -33.10
N LYS A 7 -26.77 16.03 -32.42
CA LYS A 7 -26.18 17.37 -32.35
C LYS A 7 -24.76 17.27 -31.77
N ALA A 8 -23.76 17.52 -32.61
CA ALA A 8 -22.38 17.66 -32.17
C ALA A 8 -22.30 18.76 -31.12
N GLN A 9 -21.87 18.41 -29.90
CA GLN A 9 -21.58 19.39 -28.86
C GLN A 9 -20.45 20.32 -29.35
N PRO A 10 -20.50 21.63 -29.05
CA PRO A 10 -19.48 22.58 -29.49
C PRO A 10 -18.11 22.17 -28.96
N LYS A 11 -17.07 22.29 -29.79
CA LYS A 11 -15.68 22.02 -29.39
C LYS A 11 -15.36 22.84 -28.14
N PRO A 12 -14.89 22.21 -27.06
CA PRO A 12 -14.54 22.93 -25.85
C PRO A 12 -13.40 23.92 -26.13
N SER A 13 -13.44 25.06 -25.47
CA SER A 13 -12.52 26.18 -25.69
C SER A 13 -11.54 26.31 -24.53
N ILE A 14 -10.27 26.66 -24.81
CA ILE A 14 -9.22 26.97 -23.82
C ILE A 14 -9.71 28.00 -22.77
N TRP A 15 -10.66 28.86 -23.14
CA TRP A 15 -11.27 29.83 -22.23
C TRP A 15 -12.05 29.18 -21.07
N GLN A 16 -12.64 27.99 -21.25
CA GLN A 16 -13.36 27.28 -20.19
C GLN A 16 -12.39 26.78 -19.10
N LEU A 17 -11.18 26.35 -19.47
CA LEU A 17 -10.10 25.98 -18.54
C LEU A 17 -9.53 27.18 -17.77
N MET A 18 -9.48 28.38 -18.39
CA MET A 18 -8.96 29.57 -17.70
C MET A 18 -9.88 30.10 -16.59
N THR A 19 -11.20 29.88 -16.69
CA THR A 19 -12.15 30.31 -15.64
C THR A 19 -12.07 29.50 -14.34
N THR A 20 -11.43 28.34 -14.34
CA THR A 20 -11.26 27.48 -13.15
C THR A 20 -10.01 27.82 -12.31
N ILE A 21 -9.08 28.64 -12.82
CA ILE A 21 -7.78 28.92 -12.19
C ILE A 21 -7.86 29.87 -10.96
N PRO A 22 -8.66 30.96 -10.94
CA PRO A 22 -8.69 31.89 -9.80
C PRO A 22 -9.46 31.35 -8.58
N VAL A 23 -10.24 30.28 -8.76
CA VAL A 23 -11.05 29.62 -7.72
C VAL A 23 -10.18 28.77 -6.76
N THR A 24 -8.96 28.42 -7.18
CA THR A 24 -8.11 27.38 -6.56
C THR A 24 -7.49 27.75 -5.20
N VAL A 25 -7.16 29.03 -4.94
CA VAL A 25 -6.42 29.40 -3.71
C VAL A 25 -7.34 29.48 -2.50
N LYS A 26 -8.51 30.12 -2.66
CA LYS A 26 -9.52 30.22 -1.59
C LYS A 26 -10.05 28.84 -1.22
N GLU A 27 -10.34 28.00 -2.22
CA GLU A 27 -10.75 26.60 -2.03
C GLU A 27 -9.67 25.75 -1.36
N MET A 28 -8.39 25.95 -1.70
CA MET A 28 -7.30 25.24 -1.02
C MET A 28 -7.20 25.61 0.46
N ILE A 29 -7.38 26.89 0.82
CA ILE A 29 -7.36 27.35 2.22
C ILE A 29 -8.58 26.81 2.99
N THR A 30 -9.77 26.90 2.43
CA THR A 30 -10.99 26.37 3.05
C THR A 30 -10.92 24.85 3.18
N GLY A 31 -10.38 24.16 2.18
CA GLY A 31 -10.15 22.72 2.19
C GLY A 31 -9.20 22.29 3.30
N LYS A 32 -8.07 22.97 3.48
CA LYS A 32 -7.14 22.69 4.59
C LYS A 32 -7.76 22.92 5.97
N LYS A 33 -8.56 23.98 6.13
CA LYS A 33 -9.29 24.24 7.38
C LYS A 33 -10.30 23.14 7.67
N SER A 34 -11.09 22.74 6.66
CA SER A 34 -12.06 21.65 6.78
C SER A 34 -11.39 20.32 7.15
N ALA A 35 -10.30 19.98 6.46
CA ALA A 35 -9.52 18.77 6.73
C ALA A 35 -8.95 18.76 8.17
N TRP A 36 -8.53 19.92 8.68
CA TRP A 36 -8.03 20.02 10.05
C TRP A 36 -9.13 19.79 11.09
N GLU A 37 -10.32 20.39 10.90
CA GLU A 37 -11.47 20.17 11.79
C GLU A 37 -11.98 18.74 11.73
N ALA A 38 -12.07 18.15 10.53
CA ALA A 38 -12.47 16.76 10.36
C ALA A 38 -11.44 15.80 11.00
N SER A 39 -10.14 16.03 10.79
CA SER A 39 -9.09 15.27 11.47
C SER A 39 -9.21 15.40 12.99
N LYS A 40 -9.48 16.62 13.51
CA LYS A 40 -9.65 16.86 14.95
C LYS A 40 -10.79 16.05 15.55
N LYS A 41 -11.93 15.92 14.86
CA LYS A 41 -13.07 15.11 15.29
C LYS A 41 -12.73 13.62 15.40
N LEU A 42 -11.83 13.13 14.55
CA LEU A 42 -11.41 11.72 14.49
C LEU A 42 -10.23 11.38 15.40
N ARG A 43 -9.57 12.37 16.03
CA ARG A 43 -8.33 12.14 16.80
C ARG A 43 -8.54 11.30 18.05
N HIS A 44 -9.66 11.46 18.74
CA HIS A 44 -9.87 10.92 20.08
C HIS A 44 -10.94 9.82 20.10
N PRO A 45 -10.84 8.84 21.00
CA PRO A 45 -9.72 8.63 21.92
C PRO A 45 -8.48 8.06 21.22
N PHE A 46 -7.32 8.27 21.84
CA PHE A 46 -6.06 7.74 21.34
C PHE A 46 -5.86 6.31 21.84
N LEU A 47 -5.46 5.42 20.93
CA LEU A 47 -4.99 4.08 21.26
C LEU A 47 -3.48 4.12 21.48
N SER A 48 -2.97 3.31 22.41
CA SER A 48 -1.53 3.25 22.67
C SER A 48 -0.77 2.62 21.51
N LEU A 49 0.34 3.24 21.14
CA LEU A 49 1.29 2.73 20.13
C LEU A 49 2.67 2.47 20.74
N THR A 50 2.72 2.34 22.06
CA THR A 50 3.96 2.06 22.81
C THR A 50 4.31 0.58 22.74
N TRP A 51 5.57 0.28 23.03
CA TRP A 51 6.05 -1.07 23.31
C TRP A 51 6.89 -1.01 24.59
N GLN A 52 7.13 -2.17 25.19
CA GLN A 52 8.06 -2.24 26.32
C GLN A 52 9.47 -1.85 25.88
N THR A 53 10.10 -0.93 26.59
CA THR A 53 11.45 -0.46 26.25
C THR A 53 12.47 -1.60 26.30
N SER A 54 12.30 -2.53 27.25
CA SER A 54 13.11 -3.76 27.36
C SER A 54 13.03 -4.63 26.10
N SER A 55 11.84 -4.86 25.54
CA SER A 55 11.67 -5.62 24.29
C SER A 55 12.48 -5.01 23.15
N ALA A 56 12.38 -3.69 22.97
CA ALA A 56 13.09 -2.98 21.90
C ALA A 56 14.61 -3.01 22.08
N VAL A 57 15.10 -2.82 23.31
CA VAL A 57 16.54 -2.93 23.63
C VAL A 57 17.04 -4.36 23.37
N GLN A 58 16.25 -5.38 23.73
CA GLN A 58 16.62 -6.78 23.49
C GLN A 58 16.68 -7.10 21.99
N VAL A 59 15.70 -6.64 21.20
CA VAL A 59 15.75 -6.74 19.72
C VAL A 59 17.03 -6.09 19.20
N GLN A 60 17.30 -4.85 19.61
CA GLN A 60 18.45 -4.10 19.12
C GLN A 60 19.77 -4.82 19.45
N HIS A 61 19.95 -5.27 20.70
CA HIS A 61 21.15 -5.99 21.11
C HIS A 61 21.33 -7.33 20.35
N GLN A 62 20.24 -8.06 20.10
CA GLN A 62 20.31 -9.30 19.30
C GLN A 62 20.74 -9.01 17.86
N LEU A 63 20.20 -7.96 17.24
CA LEU A 63 20.59 -7.56 15.89
C LEU A 63 22.06 -7.11 15.85
N GLU A 64 22.50 -6.26 16.78
CA GLU A 64 23.89 -5.83 16.88
C GLU A 64 24.85 -7.02 17.01
N HIS A 65 24.50 -8.01 17.85
CA HIS A 65 25.29 -9.23 18.00
C HIS A 65 25.32 -10.08 16.72
N MET A 66 24.17 -10.29 16.05
CA MET A 66 24.12 -11.02 14.77
C MET A 66 25.00 -10.36 13.71
N MET A 67 24.98 -9.04 13.64
CA MET A 67 25.76 -8.27 12.69
C MET A 67 27.26 -8.27 13.02
N ALA A 68 27.62 -8.17 14.30
CA ALA A 68 29.02 -8.29 14.74
C ALA A 68 29.58 -9.67 14.40
N SER A 69 28.81 -10.74 14.63
CA SER A 69 29.17 -12.11 14.26
C SER A 69 29.35 -12.29 12.75
N MET A 70 28.50 -11.67 11.92
CA MET A 70 28.64 -11.71 10.47
C MET A 70 29.93 -11.00 10.00
N ARG A 71 30.29 -9.87 10.62
CA ARG A 71 31.54 -9.13 10.31
C ARG A 71 32.79 -9.92 10.65
N THR A 72 32.79 -10.69 11.74
CA THR A 72 33.97 -11.46 12.17
C THR A 72 34.12 -12.79 11.43
N SER A 73 33.02 -13.47 11.11
CA SER A 73 33.03 -14.79 10.47
C SER A 73 32.99 -14.75 8.93
N GLY A 74 32.57 -13.63 8.33
CA GLY A 74 32.38 -13.51 6.88
C GLY A 74 31.23 -14.35 6.32
N VAL A 75 30.49 -15.07 7.18
CA VAL A 75 29.37 -15.95 6.82
C VAL A 75 28.08 -15.35 7.34
N GLN A 76 27.04 -15.31 6.50
CA GLN A 76 25.72 -14.86 6.94
C GLN A 76 25.16 -15.81 8.01
N THR A 77 24.64 -15.27 9.12
CA THR A 77 24.11 -16.05 10.25
C THR A 77 22.95 -16.98 9.85
N ALA A 78 22.17 -16.64 8.82
CA ALA A 78 21.17 -17.54 8.24
C ALA A 78 21.79 -18.82 7.63
N SER A 79 22.99 -18.72 7.05
CA SER A 79 23.77 -19.88 6.54
C SER A 79 24.32 -20.74 7.68
N LEU A 80 24.72 -20.11 8.79
CA LEU A 80 25.23 -20.81 9.99
C LEU A 80 24.13 -21.56 10.76
N ARG A 81 22.89 -21.05 10.81
CA ARG A 81 21.79 -21.76 11.49
C ARG A 81 21.34 -23.03 10.76
N SER A 82 21.35 -23.06 9.43
CA SER A 82 20.98 -24.26 8.68
C SER A 82 21.98 -25.41 8.80
N SER A 83 23.24 -25.10 9.15
CA SER A 83 24.33 -26.08 9.22
C SER A 83 24.62 -26.62 10.63
N GLN A 84 23.95 -26.09 11.66
CA GLN A 84 24.22 -26.43 13.07
C GLN A 84 23.01 -26.98 13.85
N LEU A 85 21.84 -27.16 13.22
CA LEU A 85 20.65 -27.74 13.87
C LEU A 85 20.47 -29.21 13.50
N ASP A 86 19.90 -29.97 14.44
CA ASP A 86 19.33 -31.29 14.17
C ASP A 86 18.40 -31.22 12.94
N PRO A 87 18.34 -32.28 12.11
CA PRO A 87 17.44 -32.30 10.95
C PRO A 87 16.01 -31.98 11.39
N TYR A 88 15.33 -31.11 10.64
CA TYR A 88 13.93 -30.75 10.91
C TYR A 88 13.07 -32.02 11.05
N SER A 89 12.17 -32.00 12.02
CA SER A 89 11.18 -33.05 12.18
C SER A 89 10.24 -33.11 10.97
N VAL A 90 9.62 -34.28 10.76
CA VAL A 90 8.62 -34.46 9.67
C VAL A 90 7.50 -33.42 9.77
N GLU A 91 7.04 -33.12 10.98
CA GLU A 91 6.02 -32.10 11.24
C GLU A 91 6.45 -30.71 10.78
N GLU A 92 7.72 -30.34 11.01
CA GLU A 92 8.24 -29.04 10.58
C GLU A 92 8.38 -28.96 9.06
N LEU A 93 8.79 -30.04 8.41
CA LEU A 93 8.86 -30.12 6.95
C LEU A 93 7.47 -30.00 6.31
N GLU A 94 6.47 -30.69 6.88
CA GLU A 94 5.06 -30.59 6.46
C GLU A 94 4.53 -29.16 6.64
N LEU A 95 4.80 -28.54 7.79
CA LEU A 95 4.43 -27.16 8.09
C LEU A 95 5.05 -26.17 7.08
N VAL A 96 6.34 -26.33 6.78
CA VAL A 96 7.04 -25.49 5.79
C VAL A 96 6.41 -25.64 4.41
N GLN A 97 6.09 -26.87 4.01
CA GLN A 97 5.46 -27.13 2.72
C GLN A 97 4.05 -26.53 2.65
N GLU A 98 3.22 -26.71 3.69
CA GLU A 98 1.88 -26.12 3.80
C GLU A 98 1.95 -24.59 3.64
N ILE A 99 2.83 -23.93 4.39
CA ILE A 99 2.96 -22.46 4.34
C ILE A 99 3.44 -22.00 2.95
N LYS A 100 4.36 -22.73 2.31
CA LYS A 100 4.83 -22.41 0.94
C LYS A 100 3.70 -22.53 -0.09
N GLU A 101 2.84 -23.53 0.04
CA GLU A 101 1.69 -23.74 -0.84
C GLU A 101 0.63 -22.67 -0.64
N LEU A 102 0.25 -22.37 0.60
CA LEU A 102 -0.68 -21.29 0.92
C LEU A 102 -0.17 -19.93 0.45
N THR A 103 1.13 -19.66 0.64
CA THR A 103 1.76 -18.43 0.15
C THR A 103 1.66 -18.33 -1.37
N ARG A 104 1.97 -19.41 -2.10
CA ARG A 104 1.84 -19.42 -3.57
C ARG A 104 0.39 -19.22 -4.03
N TYR A 105 -0.55 -19.89 -3.36
CA TYR A 105 -1.97 -19.81 -3.68
C TYR A 105 -2.52 -18.40 -3.48
N HIS A 106 -2.26 -17.77 -2.33
CA HIS A 106 -2.75 -16.42 -2.06
C HIS A 106 -1.95 -15.31 -2.76
N ASN A 107 -0.75 -15.60 -3.26
CA ASN A 107 0.05 -14.65 -4.05
C ASN A 107 -0.32 -14.65 -5.54
N GLN A 108 -1.46 -15.18 -5.98
CA GLN A 108 -1.83 -15.18 -7.41
C GLN A 108 -2.10 -13.77 -7.95
N SER A 109 -2.84 -12.95 -7.20
CA SER A 109 -3.20 -11.58 -7.61
C SER A 109 -3.24 -10.62 -6.42
N ASN A 110 -3.30 -9.31 -6.70
CA ASN A 110 -3.46 -8.31 -5.65
C ASN A 110 -4.77 -8.51 -4.87
N VAL A 111 -5.83 -8.99 -5.52
CA VAL A 111 -7.12 -9.32 -4.88
C VAL A 111 -6.94 -10.43 -3.85
N SER A 112 -6.32 -11.56 -4.23
CA SER A 112 -6.13 -12.71 -3.33
C SER A 112 -5.22 -12.37 -2.14
N ARG A 113 -4.16 -11.59 -2.39
CA ARG A 113 -3.24 -11.11 -1.34
C ARG A 113 -3.95 -10.22 -0.33
N THR A 114 -4.69 -9.24 -0.84
CA THR A 114 -5.41 -8.27 -0.02
C THR A 114 -6.45 -8.96 0.86
N ALA A 115 -7.16 -9.95 0.33
CA ALA A 115 -8.10 -10.75 1.10
C ALA A 115 -7.40 -11.58 2.19
N ALA A 116 -6.25 -12.20 1.88
CA ALA A 116 -5.49 -13.00 2.82
C ALA A 116 -4.99 -12.19 4.02
N TYR A 117 -4.53 -10.95 3.81
CA TYR A 117 -4.16 -10.05 4.91
C TYR A 117 -5.33 -9.73 5.84
N LEU A 118 -6.52 -9.46 5.29
CA LEU A 118 -7.71 -9.22 6.11
C LEU A 118 -8.10 -10.46 6.91
N ALA A 119 -7.99 -11.65 6.32
CA ALA A 119 -8.27 -12.91 7.00
C ALA A 119 -7.31 -13.13 8.19
N CYS A 120 -6.01 -12.86 8.02
CA CYS A 120 -5.04 -12.93 9.12
C CYS A 120 -5.45 -12.00 10.27
N TYR A 121 -5.77 -10.74 9.98
CA TYR A 121 -6.13 -9.77 11.01
C TYR A 121 -7.44 -10.13 11.72
N LYS A 122 -8.46 -10.58 10.98
CA LYS A 122 -9.74 -10.99 11.57
C LYS A 122 -9.58 -12.13 12.56
N SER A 123 -8.70 -13.09 12.26
CA SER A 123 -8.44 -14.24 13.13
C SER A 123 -7.47 -13.92 14.27
N TYR A 124 -6.52 -13.01 14.06
CA TYR A 124 -5.49 -12.61 15.03
C TYR A 124 -5.31 -11.09 15.04
N PRO A 125 -6.20 -10.35 15.73
CA PRO A 125 -6.18 -8.88 15.76
C PRO A 125 -4.88 -8.28 16.32
N GLU A 126 -4.07 -9.05 17.06
CA GLU A 126 -2.75 -8.63 17.50
C GLU A 126 -1.75 -8.44 16.34
N LEU A 127 -2.01 -9.01 15.15
CA LEU A 127 -1.20 -8.83 13.94
C LEU A 127 -1.57 -7.51 13.23
N HIS A 128 -1.30 -6.38 13.88
CA HIS A 128 -1.64 -5.04 13.36
C HIS A 128 -1.16 -4.81 11.92
N TRP A 129 0.06 -5.26 11.60
CA TRP A 129 0.62 -5.15 10.26
C TRP A 129 -0.27 -5.78 9.18
N ALA A 130 -1.02 -6.84 9.47
CA ALA A 130 -1.91 -7.47 8.49
C ALA A 130 -3.05 -6.54 8.06
N LEU A 131 -3.70 -5.80 8.96
CA LEU A 131 -4.71 -4.81 8.57
C LEU A 131 -4.09 -3.63 7.82
N LEU A 132 -2.90 -3.18 8.25
CA LEU A 132 -2.17 -2.14 7.55
C LEU A 132 -1.86 -2.56 6.11
N ALA A 133 -1.30 -3.76 5.93
CA ALA A 133 -0.97 -4.33 4.63
C ALA A 133 -2.21 -4.55 3.77
N HIS A 134 -3.35 -4.91 4.37
CA HIS A 134 -4.64 -4.96 3.68
C HIS A 134 -4.96 -3.61 3.03
N PHE A 135 -4.94 -2.51 3.78
CA PHE A 135 -5.21 -1.18 3.24
C PHE A 135 -4.14 -0.69 2.26
N VAL A 136 -2.88 -1.02 2.49
CA VAL A 136 -1.80 -0.64 1.59
C VAL A 136 -1.94 -1.35 0.23
N SER A 137 -2.20 -2.66 0.25
CA SER A 137 -2.37 -3.47 -0.96
C SER A 137 -3.62 -3.09 -1.73
N ARG A 138 -4.69 -2.72 -1.01
CA ARG A 138 -5.91 -2.11 -1.52
C ARG A 138 -5.66 -0.86 -2.39
N ASN A 139 -4.80 0.03 -1.92
CA ASN A 139 -4.38 1.20 -2.69
C ASN A 139 -3.54 0.81 -3.91
N GLY A 140 -2.67 -0.20 -3.76
CA GLY A 140 -1.95 -0.81 -4.88
C GLY A 140 -2.89 -1.30 -5.98
N GLY A 141 -3.99 -1.99 -5.62
CA GLY A 141 -4.97 -2.53 -6.56
C GLY A 141 -5.63 -1.46 -7.42
N TYR A 142 -6.19 -0.41 -6.80
CA TYR A 142 -6.82 0.65 -7.61
C TYR A 142 -5.81 1.46 -8.42
N ASN A 143 -4.59 1.64 -7.91
CA ASN A 143 -3.53 2.29 -8.67
C ASN A 143 -3.19 1.50 -9.94
N MET A 144 -3.23 0.16 -9.89
CA MET A 144 -3.06 -0.69 -11.07
C MET A 144 -4.23 -0.53 -12.05
N THR A 145 -5.49 -0.57 -11.60
CA THR A 145 -6.66 -0.43 -12.49
C THR A 145 -6.76 0.95 -13.13
N ASP A 146 -6.34 1.99 -12.41
CA ASP A 146 -6.44 3.36 -12.90
C ASP A 146 -5.56 3.63 -14.10
N LEU A 147 -4.49 2.84 -14.31
CA LEU A 147 -3.70 2.86 -15.54
C LEU A 147 -4.55 2.58 -16.79
N ARG A 148 -5.67 1.87 -16.62
CA ARG A 148 -6.66 1.56 -17.66
C ARG A 148 -7.93 2.43 -17.54
N SER A 149 -7.98 3.36 -16.60
CA SER A 149 -9.05 4.36 -16.51
C SER A 149 -8.95 5.39 -17.64
N GLY A 150 -10.07 6.09 -17.90
CA GLY A 150 -10.13 7.12 -18.96
C GLY A 150 -9.15 8.28 -18.75
N LEU A 151 -8.85 8.65 -17.50
CA LEU A 151 -8.02 9.81 -17.17
C LEU A 151 -6.53 9.62 -17.45
N LEU A 152 -6.00 8.42 -17.20
CA LEU A 152 -4.57 8.12 -17.46
C LEU A 152 -4.32 7.64 -18.89
N LYS A 153 -5.37 7.45 -19.69
CA LYS A 153 -5.25 6.92 -21.06
C LYS A 153 -4.35 7.82 -21.93
N THR A 154 -4.43 9.14 -21.74
CA THR A 154 -3.72 10.16 -22.52
C THR A 154 -2.33 10.50 -21.98
N ILE A 155 -2.09 10.28 -20.69
CA ILE A 155 -0.84 10.67 -20.01
C ILE A 155 0.28 9.62 -20.17
N LEU A 156 -0.11 8.35 -20.27
CA LEU A 156 0.80 7.23 -20.44
C LEU A 156 0.43 6.47 -21.71
N ASN A 157 1.42 6.15 -22.55
CA ASN A 157 1.20 5.20 -23.63
C ASN A 157 1.03 3.77 -23.07
N ASP A 158 0.57 2.84 -23.91
CA ASP A 158 0.27 1.48 -23.43
C ASP A 158 1.50 0.74 -22.92
N GLN A 159 2.67 0.95 -23.51
CA GLN A 159 3.91 0.35 -23.02
C GLN A 159 4.33 0.92 -21.65
N GLU A 160 4.14 2.21 -21.42
CA GLU A 160 4.37 2.85 -20.12
C GLU A 160 3.39 2.31 -19.06
N LYS A 161 2.10 2.17 -19.39
CA LYS A 161 1.10 1.58 -18.49
C LYS A 161 1.48 0.16 -18.07
N GLU A 162 1.87 -0.69 -19.01
CA GLU A 162 2.34 -2.05 -18.73
C GLU A 162 3.54 -2.05 -17.78
N ARG A 163 4.53 -1.18 -18.01
CA ARG A 163 5.71 -1.07 -17.16
C ARG A 163 5.38 -0.61 -15.74
N VAL A 164 4.46 0.35 -15.60
CA VAL A 164 4.00 0.81 -14.28
C VAL A 164 3.19 -0.28 -13.58
N TYR A 165 2.31 -0.98 -14.29
CA TYR A 165 1.59 -2.13 -13.76
C TYR A 165 2.55 -3.22 -13.25
N LEU A 166 3.53 -3.61 -14.07
CA LEU A 166 4.55 -4.60 -13.71
C LEU A 166 5.33 -4.20 -12.46
N LEU A 167 5.71 -2.93 -12.32
CA LEU A 167 6.37 -2.43 -11.11
C LEU A 167 5.47 -2.56 -9.88
N LEU A 168 4.23 -2.08 -9.97
CA LEU A 168 3.27 -2.12 -8.86
C LEU A 168 2.98 -3.57 -8.44
N GLU A 169 2.72 -4.44 -9.41
CA GLU A 169 2.40 -5.85 -9.18
C GLU A 169 3.60 -6.58 -8.57
N ARG A 170 4.81 -6.37 -9.11
CA ARG A 170 6.04 -6.95 -8.58
C ARG A 170 6.27 -6.53 -7.13
N CYS A 171 6.12 -5.25 -6.79
CA CYS A 171 6.24 -4.78 -5.41
C CYS A 171 5.25 -5.50 -4.49
N ASN A 172 3.96 -5.51 -4.85
CA ASN A 172 2.92 -6.12 -4.02
C ASN A 172 3.15 -7.61 -3.79
N ALA A 173 3.54 -8.34 -4.84
CA ALA A 173 3.81 -9.77 -4.76
C ALA A 173 5.06 -10.10 -3.94
N LEU A 174 6.12 -9.31 -4.08
CA LEU A 174 7.36 -9.46 -3.31
C LEU A 174 7.13 -9.22 -1.82
N ILE A 175 6.38 -8.17 -1.46
CA ILE A 175 6.00 -7.88 -0.07
C ILE A 175 5.21 -9.05 0.51
N PHE A 176 4.23 -9.56 -0.23
CA PHE A 176 3.40 -10.66 0.24
C PHE A 176 4.17 -11.96 0.40
N GLN A 177 5.04 -12.29 -0.56
CA GLN A 177 5.88 -13.47 -0.50
C GLN A 177 6.82 -13.47 0.72
N ASP A 178 7.28 -12.30 1.15
CA ASP A 178 8.12 -12.18 2.34
C ASP A 178 7.27 -12.18 3.63
N ALA A 179 6.23 -11.36 3.71
CA ALA A 179 5.52 -11.11 4.97
C ALA A 179 4.46 -12.18 5.30
N TYR A 180 3.69 -12.65 4.31
CA TYR A 180 2.59 -13.60 4.54
C TYR A 180 3.03 -14.93 5.19
N PRO A 181 4.12 -15.61 4.76
CA PRO A 181 4.56 -16.82 5.45
C PRO A 181 4.97 -16.56 6.91
N GLN A 182 5.46 -15.36 7.25
CA GLN A 182 5.75 -14.99 8.64
C GLN A 182 4.47 -14.92 9.49
N LEU A 183 3.40 -14.34 8.94
CA LEU A 183 2.08 -14.30 9.59
C LEU A 183 1.53 -15.73 9.78
N LEU A 184 1.59 -16.57 8.74
CA LEU A 184 1.16 -17.97 8.82
C LEU A 184 1.94 -18.75 9.88
N LEU A 185 3.25 -18.56 9.94
CA LEU A 185 4.12 -19.22 10.91
C LEU A 185 3.75 -18.82 12.35
N TYR A 186 3.43 -17.54 12.60
CA TYR A 186 2.90 -17.10 13.89
C TYR A 186 1.57 -17.77 14.24
N MET A 187 0.62 -17.80 13.30
CA MET A 187 -0.70 -18.39 13.54
C MET A 187 -0.59 -19.89 13.85
N LYS A 188 0.26 -20.61 13.12
CA LYS A 188 0.57 -22.03 13.37
C LYS A 188 1.31 -22.25 14.69
N SER A 189 2.24 -21.36 15.04
CA SER A 189 2.92 -21.36 16.35
C SER A 189 1.90 -21.21 17.49
N LYS A 190 0.95 -20.28 17.36
CA LYS A 190 -0.15 -20.08 18.32
C LYS A 190 -1.04 -21.31 18.43
N GLU A 191 -1.43 -21.91 17.31
CA GLU A 191 -2.27 -23.12 17.28
C GLU A 191 -1.61 -24.31 17.99
N LYS A 192 -0.31 -24.51 17.77
CA LYS A 192 0.47 -25.62 18.33
C LYS A 192 1.04 -25.33 19.73
N GLY A 193 0.94 -24.10 20.22
CA GLY A 193 1.43 -23.70 21.53
C GLY A 193 2.95 -23.61 21.68
N ARG A 194 3.73 -23.57 20.58
CA ARG A 194 5.19 -23.43 20.59
C ARG A 194 5.70 -22.54 19.46
N SER A 195 6.86 -21.92 19.66
CA SER A 195 7.52 -21.11 18.63
C SER A 195 8.07 -21.99 17.50
N TYR A 196 7.85 -21.57 16.25
CA TYR A 196 8.50 -22.14 15.07
C TYR A 196 9.35 -21.11 14.30
N PHE A 197 9.76 -19.99 14.92
CA PHE A 197 10.46 -18.91 14.20
C PHE A 197 11.87 -19.26 13.73
N HIS A 198 12.44 -20.38 14.16
CA HIS A 198 13.64 -20.96 13.56
C HIS A 198 13.41 -21.37 12.09
N LEU A 199 12.16 -21.64 11.68
CA LEU A 199 11.79 -21.98 10.29
C LEU A 199 11.70 -20.77 9.37
N LEU A 200 11.86 -19.54 9.87
CA LEU A 200 11.76 -18.32 9.04
C LEU A 200 12.70 -18.33 7.83
N SER A 201 13.90 -18.91 7.97
CA SER A 201 14.88 -19.04 6.87
C SER A 201 14.38 -19.88 5.71
N GLU A 202 13.49 -20.85 5.96
CA GLU A 202 12.91 -21.72 4.91
C GLU A 202 12.00 -20.95 3.95
N PHE A 203 11.55 -19.76 4.37
CA PHE A 203 10.75 -18.83 3.57
C PHE A 203 11.59 -17.68 3.00
N HIS A 204 12.92 -17.71 3.17
CA HIS A 204 13.86 -16.66 2.76
C HIS A 204 13.59 -15.30 3.42
N VAL A 205 12.97 -15.32 4.60
CA VAL A 205 12.77 -14.14 5.42
C VAL A 205 14.12 -13.71 5.98
N SER A 206 14.39 -12.40 5.96
CA SER A 206 15.62 -11.85 6.52
C SER A 206 15.80 -12.25 7.98
N SER A 207 17.02 -12.60 8.35
CA SER A 207 17.39 -12.84 9.75
C SER A 207 17.08 -11.66 10.67
N PHE A 208 16.95 -10.45 10.10
CA PHE A 208 16.47 -9.25 10.77
C PHE A 208 15.13 -9.45 11.50
N MET A 209 14.21 -10.25 10.95
CA MET A 209 12.87 -10.44 11.52
C MET A 209 12.83 -11.42 12.70
N VAL A 210 13.85 -12.27 12.86
CA VAL A 210 13.85 -13.31 13.91
C VAL A 210 13.70 -12.72 15.31
N PRO A 211 14.50 -11.72 15.75
CA PRO A 211 14.34 -11.12 17.08
C PRO A 211 12.96 -10.49 17.31
N PHE A 212 12.35 -9.90 16.28
CA PHE A 212 11.02 -9.28 16.41
C PHE A 212 9.93 -10.32 16.65
N TRP A 213 9.97 -11.44 15.93
CA TRP A 213 9.01 -12.52 16.11
C TRP A 213 9.15 -13.23 17.45
N GLU A 214 10.38 -13.49 17.90
CA GLU A 214 10.64 -14.06 19.23
C GLU A 214 10.16 -13.11 20.35
N GLN A 215 10.40 -11.81 20.22
CA GLN A 215 9.89 -10.83 21.19
C GLN A 215 8.37 -10.70 21.16
N PHE A 216 7.77 -10.72 19.97
CA PHE A 216 6.32 -10.76 19.83
C PHE A 216 5.72 -12.04 20.40
N TRP A 217 6.43 -13.17 20.32
CA TRP A 217 6.05 -14.45 20.91
C TRP A 217 5.83 -14.34 22.43
N LEU A 218 6.69 -13.59 23.10
CA LEU A 218 6.70 -13.41 24.55
C LEU A 218 5.76 -12.30 25.02
N ASN A 219 5.86 -11.12 24.42
CA ASN A 219 5.27 -9.90 24.97
C ASN A 219 4.03 -9.39 24.23
N ARG A 220 3.75 -9.91 23.02
CA ARG A 220 2.66 -9.46 22.14
C ARG A 220 2.70 -7.95 21.85
N ASP A 221 3.90 -7.37 21.79
CA ASP A 221 4.10 -5.96 21.42
C ASP A 221 3.82 -5.72 19.92
N SER A 222 2.55 -5.57 19.54
CA SER A 222 2.12 -5.41 18.13
C SER A 222 2.77 -4.22 17.42
N ALA A 223 3.00 -3.12 18.15
CA ALA A 223 3.66 -1.94 17.61
C ALA A 223 5.13 -2.21 17.25
N LEU A 224 5.85 -2.97 18.08
CA LEU A 224 7.26 -3.31 17.84
C LEU A 224 7.39 -4.23 16.63
N LEU A 225 6.58 -5.29 16.58
CA LEU A 225 6.53 -6.21 15.44
C LEU A 225 6.17 -5.47 14.14
N THR A 226 5.14 -4.62 14.17
CA THR A 226 4.69 -3.88 12.98
C THR A 226 5.76 -2.94 12.47
N VAL A 227 6.48 -2.24 13.36
CA VAL A 227 7.63 -1.41 12.96
C VAL A 227 8.76 -2.27 12.37
N GLY A 228 9.05 -3.44 12.94
CA GLY A 228 10.00 -4.40 12.39
C GLY A 228 9.63 -4.83 10.97
N LEU A 229 8.38 -5.26 10.76
CA LEU A 229 7.86 -5.65 9.45
C LEU A 229 7.93 -4.51 8.43
N ILE A 230 7.60 -3.27 8.82
CA ILE A 230 7.75 -2.08 7.95
C ILE A 230 9.21 -1.88 7.53
N ILE A 231 10.17 -1.97 8.47
CA ILE A 231 11.59 -1.79 8.15
C ILE A 231 12.06 -2.91 7.22
N ASN A 232 11.69 -4.15 7.51
CA ASN A 232 12.03 -5.31 6.70
C ASN A 232 11.49 -5.19 5.27
N GLU A 233 10.19 -4.91 5.12
CA GLU A 233 9.53 -4.72 3.84
C GLU A 233 10.23 -3.65 2.98
N GLN A 234 10.50 -2.49 3.57
CA GLN A 234 11.04 -1.36 2.83
C GLN A 234 12.50 -1.58 2.40
N ASN A 235 13.29 -2.32 3.19
CA ASN A 235 14.62 -2.79 2.77
C ASN A 235 14.51 -3.88 1.71
N TYR A 236 13.61 -4.85 1.87
CA TYR A 236 13.38 -5.92 0.92
C TYR A 236 13.09 -5.39 -0.49
N ILE A 237 12.23 -4.37 -0.59
CA ILE A 237 11.89 -3.67 -1.82
C ILE A 237 13.03 -2.78 -2.34
N GLU A 238 13.78 -2.12 -1.46
CA GLU A 238 14.95 -1.30 -1.83
C GLU A 238 15.95 -2.12 -2.66
N TYR A 239 16.35 -3.29 -2.15
CA TYR A 239 17.36 -4.13 -2.79
C TYR A 239 16.84 -4.83 -4.06
N ARG A 240 15.57 -5.27 -4.07
CA ARG A 240 15.03 -6.11 -5.17
C ARG A 240 14.38 -5.33 -6.30
N VAL A 241 13.85 -4.13 -6.01
CA VAL A 241 13.06 -3.36 -6.98
C VAL A 241 13.66 -1.98 -7.22
N ILE A 242 13.87 -1.18 -6.16
CA ILE A 242 14.28 0.23 -6.31
C ILE A 242 15.69 0.33 -6.90
N ARG A 243 16.59 -0.59 -6.52
CA ARG A 243 17.97 -0.66 -7.02
C ARG A 243 18.14 -1.46 -8.31
N ASN A 244 17.08 -2.13 -8.78
CA ASN A 244 17.16 -2.96 -9.97
C ASN A 244 17.35 -2.07 -11.23
N PRO A 245 18.39 -2.29 -12.06
CA PRO A 245 18.67 -1.47 -13.23
C PRO A 245 17.51 -1.37 -14.22
N PHE A 246 16.74 -2.45 -14.41
CA PHE A 246 15.58 -2.47 -15.30
C PHE A 246 14.53 -1.46 -14.82
N TYR A 247 14.12 -1.52 -13.55
CA TYR A 247 13.14 -0.59 -13.01
C TYR A 247 13.69 0.83 -12.91
N GLN A 248 14.99 0.99 -12.63
CA GLN A 248 15.62 2.30 -12.61
C GLN A 248 15.57 3.00 -13.97
N HIS A 249 15.91 2.27 -15.03
CA HIS A 249 16.00 2.80 -16.38
C HIS A 249 14.62 3.01 -17.01
N HIS A 250 13.70 2.06 -16.83
CA HIS A 250 12.44 2.04 -17.57
C HIS A 250 11.23 2.59 -16.83
N VAL A 251 11.29 2.72 -15.50
CA VAL A 251 10.09 3.02 -14.70
C VAL A 251 10.32 4.11 -13.67
N THR A 252 11.31 4.00 -12.78
CA THR A 252 11.46 4.98 -11.69
C THR A 252 11.98 6.33 -12.18
N SER A 253 12.78 6.41 -13.25
CA SER A 253 13.19 7.68 -13.87
C SER A 253 11.97 8.44 -14.41
N THR A 254 11.09 7.75 -15.14
CA THR A 254 9.85 8.30 -15.72
C THR A 254 8.79 8.58 -14.66
N LEU A 255 8.58 7.67 -13.72
CA LEU A 255 7.61 7.83 -12.63
C LEU A 255 8.03 8.89 -11.63
N SER A 256 9.31 9.05 -11.28
CA SER A 256 9.71 10.10 -10.32
C SER A 256 9.46 11.48 -10.91
N PHE A 257 9.79 11.67 -12.19
CA PHE A 257 9.51 12.89 -12.93
C PHE A 257 8.00 13.15 -13.06
N ARG A 258 7.21 12.12 -13.36
CA ARG A 258 5.74 12.23 -13.55
C ARG A 258 4.90 11.98 -12.29
N SER A 259 5.47 11.60 -11.15
CA SER A 259 4.70 11.30 -9.91
C SER A 259 4.10 12.55 -9.27
N HIS A 260 4.70 13.73 -9.53
CA HIS A 260 4.07 15.01 -9.24
C HIS A 260 2.88 15.30 -10.18
N GLU A 261 2.79 14.63 -11.33
CA GLU A 261 1.76 14.80 -12.37
C GLU A 261 0.66 13.73 -12.28
N ILE A 262 0.98 12.48 -11.93
CA ILE A 262 0.01 11.40 -11.68
C ILE A 262 -0.48 11.49 -10.24
N ALA A 263 -1.29 12.50 -9.99
CA ALA A 263 -1.74 12.97 -8.68
C ALA A 263 -2.60 11.95 -7.86
N GLY A 264 -2.68 10.68 -8.28
CA GLY A 264 -3.37 9.60 -7.56
C GLY A 264 -2.45 8.55 -6.95
N LEU A 265 -1.21 8.41 -7.43
CA LEU A 265 -0.29 7.34 -7.02
C LEU A 265 0.45 7.63 -5.70
N ASN A 266 0.52 8.88 -5.29
CA ASN A 266 1.25 9.33 -4.10
C ASN A 266 0.36 9.44 -2.84
N HIS A 267 -0.96 9.35 -3.00
CA HIS A 267 -1.91 9.34 -1.88
C HIS A 267 -2.18 7.90 -1.46
N MET A 268 -2.07 7.63 -0.15
CA MET A 268 -2.59 6.41 0.47
C MET A 268 -3.85 6.77 1.24
N VAL A 269 -4.98 6.24 0.81
CA VAL A 269 -6.31 6.55 1.36
C VAL A 269 -6.94 5.32 2.03
N ILE A 270 -7.67 5.57 3.10
CA ILE A 270 -8.42 4.60 3.90
C ILE A 270 -9.84 5.16 4.04
N PRO A 271 -10.85 4.51 3.45
CA PRO A 271 -12.24 4.90 3.63
C PRO A 271 -12.70 4.56 5.05
N LEU A 272 -13.41 5.50 5.68
CA LEU A 272 -14.05 5.28 6.98
C LEU A 272 -15.52 4.82 6.88
N GLY A 273 -15.96 4.46 5.68
CA GLY A 273 -17.32 4.02 5.35
C GLY A 273 -17.67 4.33 3.89
N LEU A 274 -18.77 3.76 3.38
CA LEU A 274 -19.25 4.05 2.03
C LEU A 274 -19.71 5.52 1.93
N ASN A 275 -19.17 6.27 0.97
CA ASN A 275 -19.41 7.71 0.80
C ASN A 275 -19.05 8.59 2.00
N GLN A 276 -18.20 8.10 2.91
CA GLN A 276 -17.74 8.86 4.07
C GLN A 276 -16.37 9.50 3.81
N GLU A 277 -15.80 10.12 4.85
CA GLU A 277 -14.48 10.75 4.76
C GLU A 277 -13.38 9.73 4.41
N LEU A 278 -12.44 10.18 3.59
CA LEU A 278 -11.17 9.49 3.36
C LEU A 278 -10.14 10.03 4.35
N VAL A 279 -9.50 9.13 5.09
CA VAL A 279 -8.27 9.44 5.81
C VAL A 279 -7.07 8.90 5.07
N GLY A 280 -5.90 9.47 5.25
CA GLY A 280 -4.74 9.08 4.48
C GLY A 280 -3.55 9.99 4.67
N LEU A 281 -2.48 9.65 3.95
CA LEU A 281 -1.24 10.41 3.92
C LEU A 281 -0.71 10.50 2.49
N THR A 282 0.04 11.56 2.22
CA THR A 282 0.73 11.78 0.95
C THR A 282 2.21 11.45 1.10
N LEU A 283 2.73 10.61 0.20
CA LEU A 283 4.16 10.31 0.13
C LEU A 283 4.85 11.28 -0.83
N SER A 284 5.79 12.07 -0.31
CA SER A 284 6.49 13.09 -1.08
C SER A 284 7.59 12.53 -2.00
N ASN A 285 8.42 11.61 -1.50
CA ASN A 285 9.52 11.04 -2.27
C ASN A 285 9.65 9.52 -2.06
N PHE A 286 9.19 8.76 -3.04
CA PHE A 286 9.24 7.30 -3.02
C PHE A 286 10.66 6.72 -3.15
N ARG A 287 11.65 7.47 -3.68
CA ARG A 287 13.01 6.94 -3.90
C ARG A 287 13.81 6.74 -2.61
N LYS A 288 13.53 7.53 -1.57
CA LYS A 288 14.31 7.51 -0.33
C LYS A 288 13.76 6.48 0.65
N LEU A 289 14.59 5.49 0.98
CA LEU A 289 14.25 4.43 1.95
C LEU A 289 13.74 4.99 3.29
N HIS A 290 14.45 5.96 3.88
CA HIS A 290 14.03 6.57 5.16
C HIS A 290 12.64 7.21 5.07
N GLU A 291 12.31 7.88 3.96
CA GLU A 291 10.99 8.51 3.78
C GLU A 291 9.89 7.45 3.67
N ARG A 292 10.12 6.34 2.96
CA ARG A 292 9.16 5.23 2.88
C ARG A 292 8.95 4.54 4.23
N ILE A 293 10.02 4.29 5.00
CA ILE A 293 9.92 3.72 6.36
C ILE A 293 9.11 4.66 7.26
N HIS A 294 9.42 5.96 7.26
CA HIS A 294 8.69 6.93 8.07
C HIS A 294 7.21 7.02 7.67
N PHE A 295 6.93 6.97 6.37
CA PHE A 295 5.58 6.96 5.84
C PHE A 295 4.79 5.73 6.30
N GLY A 296 5.36 4.52 6.19
CA GLY A 296 4.73 3.29 6.70
C GLY A 296 4.40 3.37 8.19
N LYS A 297 5.30 3.93 9.00
CA LYS A 297 5.06 4.16 10.44
C LYS A 297 3.95 5.17 10.72
N ASN A 298 3.86 6.24 9.94
CA ASN A 298 2.82 7.23 10.11
C ASN A 298 1.46 6.69 9.67
N LEU A 299 1.41 5.84 8.63
CA LEU A 299 0.20 5.11 8.26
C LEU A 299 -0.22 4.13 9.35
N TYR A 300 0.72 3.40 9.94
CA TYR A 300 0.44 2.57 11.11
C TYR A 300 -0.12 3.40 12.27
N ALA A 301 0.50 4.54 12.57
CA ALA A 301 0.04 5.42 13.65
C ALA A 301 -1.33 6.06 13.37
N LEU A 302 -1.64 6.34 12.11
CA LEU A 302 -2.95 6.81 11.68
C LEU A 302 -4.00 5.72 11.94
N LEU A 303 -3.75 4.50 11.47
CA LEU A 303 -4.73 3.42 11.52
C LEU A 303 -4.95 2.91 12.95
N PHE A 304 -3.88 2.70 13.72
CA PHE A 304 -3.94 2.08 15.05
C PHE A 304 -3.79 3.07 16.21
N GLY A 305 -3.58 4.37 15.94
CA GLY A 305 -3.41 5.38 16.98
C GLY A 305 -4.67 6.14 17.37
N HIS A 306 -5.75 5.96 16.60
CA HIS A 306 -7.03 6.66 16.74
C HIS A 306 -8.16 5.63 16.71
N GLU A 307 -8.90 5.48 17.82
CA GLU A 307 -9.92 4.42 17.96
C GLU A 307 -11.01 4.53 16.88
N GLN A 308 -11.56 5.74 16.68
CA GLN A 308 -12.57 5.99 15.65
C GLN A 308 -12.10 5.64 14.23
N VAL A 309 -10.81 5.83 13.93
CA VAL A 309 -10.25 5.48 12.61
C VAL A 309 -10.16 3.96 12.49
N LEU A 310 -9.62 3.28 13.50
CA LEU A 310 -9.47 1.83 13.50
C LEU A 310 -10.82 1.13 13.32
N ASP A 311 -11.81 1.50 14.15
CA ASP A 311 -13.12 0.83 14.16
C ASP A 311 -13.84 0.99 12.81
N ARG A 312 -13.87 2.22 12.29
CA ARG A 312 -14.53 2.52 11.02
C ARG A 312 -13.80 1.90 9.84
N ALA A 313 -12.48 1.92 9.83
CA ALA A 313 -11.68 1.27 8.80
C ALA A 313 -11.87 -0.26 8.83
N ALA A 314 -11.80 -0.90 10.00
CA ALA A 314 -12.01 -2.34 10.15
C ALA A 314 -13.44 -2.76 9.73
N ALA A 315 -14.45 -1.96 10.09
CA ALA A 315 -15.82 -2.16 9.64
C ALA A 315 -15.96 -2.04 8.11
N TYR A 316 -15.36 -1.01 7.51
CA TYR A 316 -15.32 -0.84 6.05
C TYR A 316 -14.64 -2.02 5.36
N ALA A 317 -13.46 -2.43 5.82
CA ALA A 317 -12.70 -3.55 5.26
C ALA A 317 -13.50 -4.86 5.30
N SER A 318 -14.32 -5.03 6.34
CA SER A 318 -15.18 -6.20 6.49
C SER A 318 -16.41 -6.18 5.59
N ALA A 319 -16.96 -4.99 5.30
CA ALA A 319 -18.19 -4.83 4.55
C ALA A 319 -17.97 -4.73 3.03
N VAL A 320 -16.83 -4.21 2.58
CA VAL A 320 -16.57 -3.94 1.16
C VAL A 320 -15.48 -4.88 0.65
N PRO A 321 -15.80 -5.88 -0.20
CA PRO A 321 -14.79 -6.71 -0.85
C PRO A 321 -13.78 -5.87 -1.64
N HIS A 322 -12.55 -6.38 -1.81
CA HIS A 322 -11.58 -5.74 -2.67
C HIS A 322 -11.58 -6.39 -4.05
N GLU A 323 -11.83 -5.60 -5.09
CA GLU A 323 -11.77 -5.99 -6.50
C GLU A 323 -10.74 -5.16 -7.28
N GLY A 324 -10.03 -4.27 -6.60
CA GLY A 324 -9.05 -3.37 -7.21
C GLY A 324 -9.65 -2.13 -7.84
N SER A 325 -10.94 -1.81 -7.66
CA SER A 325 -11.54 -0.61 -8.27
C SER A 325 -11.50 0.60 -7.34
N ARG A 326 -11.23 1.80 -7.88
CA ARG A 326 -11.33 3.06 -7.12
C ARG A 326 -12.79 3.36 -6.70
N SER A 327 -13.77 2.76 -7.36
CA SER A 327 -15.19 2.89 -6.99
C SER A 327 -15.51 2.30 -5.61
N GLU A 328 -14.68 1.41 -5.08
CA GLU A 328 -14.79 0.91 -3.70
C GLU A 328 -14.60 2.03 -2.67
N TYR A 329 -13.61 2.90 -2.93
CA TYR A 329 -13.16 3.95 -2.01
C TYR A 329 -13.98 5.22 -2.18
N TRP A 330 -14.33 5.53 -3.42
CA TRP A 330 -14.95 6.82 -3.75
C TRP A 330 -16.08 6.70 -4.78
N PRO A 331 -17.17 5.99 -4.44
CA PRO A 331 -18.27 5.75 -5.37
C PRO A 331 -19.00 7.03 -5.81
N LYS A 332 -18.82 8.14 -5.10
CA LYS A 332 -19.32 9.47 -5.49
C LYS A 332 -18.66 10.04 -6.76
N PHE A 333 -17.47 9.57 -7.12
CA PHE A 333 -16.77 9.99 -8.34
C PHE A 333 -16.50 8.86 -9.32
N PHE A 334 -16.45 7.61 -8.87
CA PHE A 334 -16.04 6.47 -9.70
C PHE A 334 -17.13 5.40 -9.80
N THR A 335 -17.10 4.66 -10.91
CA THR A 335 -17.92 3.47 -11.13
C THR A 335 -17.12 2.41 -11.88
N ASN A 336 -17.29 1.13 -11.51
CA ASN A 336 -16.79 -0.01 -12.27
C ASN A 336 -17.74 -0.44 -13.40
N GLN A 337 -18.91 0.19 -13.53
CA GLN A 337 -19.87 -0.11 -14.58
C GLN A 337 -19.64 0.82 -15.78
N LYS A 338 -19.15 0.27 -16.88
CA LYS A 338 -18.82 1.04 -18.09
C LYS A 338 -20.01 1.83 -18.64
N GLY A 339 -21.22 1.27 -18.56
CA GLY A 339 -22.46 1.94 -19.00
C GLY A 339 -22.91 3.10 -18.11
N LEU A 340 -22.41 3.21 -16.88
CA LEU A 340 -22.67 4.34 -15.97
C LEU A 340 -21.54 5.38 -15.95
N SER A 341 -20.51 5.16 -16.77
CA SER A 341 -19.36 6.04 -16.83
C SER A 341 -19.56 7.16 -17.84
N THR A 342 -18.94 8.30 -17.57
CA THR A 342 -19.02 9.48 -18.45
C THR A 342 -18.50 9.18 -19.85
N HIS A 343 -19.25 9.65 -20.84
CA HIS A 343 -18.82 9.72 -22.24
C HIS A 343 -18.28 11.11 -22.61
N GLU A 344 -18.25 12.05 -21.65
CA GLU A 344 -17.80 13.42 -21.91
C GLU A 344 -16.32 13.48 -22.29
N THR A 345 -16.01 14.40 -23.21
CA THR A 345 -14.64 14.64 -23.69
C THR A 345 -13.78 15.34 -22.63
N LEU A 346 -14.38 16.21 -21.82
CA LEU A 346 -13.71 16.97 -20.76
C LEU A 346 -14.21 16.56 -19.37
N VAL A 347 -13.29 16.29 -18.46
CA VAL A 347 -13.60 15.82 -17.09
C VAL A 347 -13.44 16.90 -16.03
N SER A 348 -12.51 17.84 -16.23
CA SER A 348 -12.18 18.87 -15.25
C SER A 348 -13.35 19.81 -14.89
N PRO A 349 -14.26 20.21 -15.81
CA PRO A 349 -15.40 21.06 -15.44
C PRO A 349 -16.40 20.32 -14.55
N MET A 350 -16.58 19.01 -14.77
CA MET A 350 -17.49 18.18 -13.98
C MET A 350 -17.01 18.06 -12.53
N LEU A 351 -15.71 17.79 -12.33
CA LEU A 351 -15.09 17.65 -11.02
C LEU A 351 -15.02 18.97 -10.24
N SER A 352 -14.92 20.10 -10.95
CA SER A 352 -14.86 21.43 -10.31
C SER A 352 -16.24 21.88 -9.81
N ARG A 353 -17.32 21.54 -10.51
CA ARG A 353 -18.68 22.04 -10.20
C ARG A 353 -19.46 21.18 -9.22
N ASN A 354 -19.12 19.91 -9.06
CA ASN A 354 -19.95 18.96 -8.32
C ASN A 354 -19.18 18.27 -7.18
N GLU A 355 -19.75 18.25 -5.98
CA GLU A 355 -19.19 17.51 -4.83
C GLU A 355 -19.36 15.98 -4.93
N GLU A 356 -20.28 15.56 -5.79
CA GLU A 356 -20.55 14.19 -6.22
C GLU A 356 -20.99 14.21 -7.69
N LEU A 357 -20.58 13.21 -8.47
CA LEU A 357 -21.01 13.06 -9.86
C LEU A 357 -22.25 12.17 -9.96
N PRO A 358 -23.30 12.60 -10.69
CA PRO A 358 -24.51 11.79 -10.85
C PRO A 358 -24.21 10.50 -11.64
N SER A 359 -25.07 9.49 -11.48
CA SER A 359 -25.01 8.26 -12.26
C SER A 359 -25.07 8.57 -13.77
N GLY A 360 -24.13 8.02 -14.56
CA GLY A 360 -23.93 8.36 -15.97
C GLY A 360 -22.77 9.34 -16.22
N ASN A 361 -22.34 10.06 -15.18
CA ASN A 361 -21.25 11.04 -15.23
C ASN A 361 -20.03 10.64 -14.41
N LYS A 362 -20.05 9.47 -13.78
CA LYS A 362 -18.96 8.97 -12.94
C LYS A 362 -17.77 8.54 -13.80
N LEU A 363 -16.58 8.57 -13.23
CA LEU A 363 -15.36 8.14 -13.88
C LEU A 363 -15.26 6.61 -13.87
N TYR A 364 -14.92 6.03 -15.02
CA TYR A 364 -14.72 4.60 -15.12
C TYR A 364 -13.46 4.17 -14.36
N SER A 365 -13.61 3.26 -13.40
CA SER A 365 -12.51 2.56 -12.72
C SER A 365 -12.82 1.06 -12.72
N PRO A 366 -12.20 0.26 -13.62
CA PRO A 366 -12.49 -1.16 -13.74
C PRO A 366 -12.08 -1.94 -12.49
N THR A 367 -12.50 -3.21 -12.41
CA THR A 367 -11.92 -4.17 -11.46
C THR A 367 -10.62 -4.75 -12.02
N LEU A 368 -9.71 -5.17 -11.15
CA LEU A 368 -8.36 -5.61 -11.50
C LEU A 368 -8.38 -6.78 -12.49
N LEU A 369 -9.12 -7.83 -12.15
CA LEU A 369 -9.18 -9.06 -12.94
C LEU A 369 -9.84 -8.89 -14.31
N ASN A 370 -10.54 -7.77 -14.54
CA ASN A 370 -11.13 -7.45 -15.85
C ASN A 370 -10.14 -6.78 -16.81
N VAL A 371 -9.04 -6.20 -16.31
CA VAL A 371 -8.11 -5.40 -17.13
C VAL A 371 -6.66 -5.83 -17.02
N TRP A 372 -6.35 -6.66 -16.03
CA TRP A 372 -5.05 -7.22 -15.78
C TRP A 372 -5.20 -8.72 -15.50
N HIS A 373 -4.26 -9.50 -16.06
CA HIS A 373 -4.20 -10.94 -15.84
C HIS A 373 -3.04 -11.24 -14.89
N ASP A 374 -3.14 -12.40 -14.23
CA ASP A 374 -2.06 -12.92 -13.41
C ASP A 374 -0.80 -13.09 -14.27
N LEU A 375 0.31 -12.57 -13.77
CA LEU A 375 1.59 -12.64 -14.47
C LEU A 375 2.48 -13.71 -13.82
N PRO A 376 3.21 -14.49 -14.61
CA PRO A 376 4.18 -15.42 -14.07
C PRO A 376 5.28 -14.65 -13.33
N TYR A 377 5.67 -15.16 -12.16
CA TYR A 377 6.71 -14.53 -11.35
C TYR A 377 8.10 -14.79 -11.91
N GLU A 378 8.86 -13.72 -12.13
CA GLU A 378 10.31 -13.82 -12.30
C GLU A 378 10.97 -14.35 -11.03
N LYS A 379 12.05 -15.11 -11.18
CA LYS A 379 12.88 -15.58 -10.07
C LYS A 379 13.30 -14.41 -9.18
N ILE A 380 13.26 -14.63 -7.87
CA ILE A 380 13.55 -13.61 -6.86
C ILE A 380 14.91 -13.92 -6.26
N SER A 381 15.75 -12.89 -6.11
CA SER A 381 17.01 -13.04 -5.37
C SER A 381 16.70 -13.50 -3.95
N ARG A 382 17.43 -14.51 -3.48
CA ARG A 382 17.27 -15.12 -2.14
C ARG A 382 18.23 -14.55 -1.10
N GLU A 383 18.93 -13.47 -1.43
CA GLU A 383 19.93 -12.87 -0.56
C GLU A 383 19.28 -12.15 0.63
N ASP A 384 19.82 -12.38 1.83
CA ASP A 384 19.47 -11.60 3.00
C ASP A 384 20.02 -10.17 2.85
N TRP A 385 19.15 -9.17 3.03
CA TRP A 385 19.53 -7.76 2.92
C TRP A 385 20.26 -7.25 4.16
N LEU A 386 20.16 -7.96 5.30
CA LEU A 386 20.81 -7.58 6.56
C LEU A 386 22.34 -7.69 6.43
N THR A 387 22.95 -6.61 5.95
CA THR A 387 24.39 -6.53 5.67
C THR A 387 25.07 -5.36 6.38
N GLN A 388 24.30 -4.33 6.79
CA GLN A 388 24.81 -3.07 7.36
C GLN A 388 23.94 -2.51 8.47
N THR A 389 24.53 -1.71 9.38
CA THR A 389 23.94 -1.28 10.67
C THR A 389 22.91 -0.17 10.56
N ASP A 390 22.79 0.44 9.38
CA ASP A 390 21.99 1.65 9.17
C ASP A 390 20.48 1.43 9.40
N SER A 391 20.00 0.19 9.40
CA SER A 391 18.60 -0.16 9.63
C SER A 391 18.13 0.05 11.08
N LEU A 392 19.04 0.02 12.07
CA LEU A 392 18.69 0.13 13.50
C LEU A 392 18.23 1.54 13.89
N GLY A 393 18.73 2.58 13.22
CA GLY A 393 18.31 3.97 13.47
C GLY A 393 16.82 4.20 13.21
N HIS A 394 16.18 3.30 12.48
CA HIS A 394 14.75 3.33 12.25
C HIS A 394 13.93 2.67 13.36
N LEU A 395 14.48 2.06 14.41
CA LEU A 395 13.70 1.42 15.47
C LEU A 395 13.15 2.45 16.49
N THR A 396 12.20 3.25 16.03
CA THR A 396 11.60 4.38 16.79
C THR A 396 10.08 4.28 16.86
N LEU A 397 9.51 4.80 17.96
CA LEU A 397 8.05 4.82 18.13
C LEU A 397 7.35 5.55 16.97
N PRO A 398 6.24 5.00 16.45
CA PRO A 398 5.48 5.62 15.38
C PRO A 398 4.82 6.92 15.88
N ARG A 399 4.75 7.94 15.03
CA ARG A 399 4.23 9.27 15.40
C ARG A 399 2.86 9.47 14.79
N ARG A 400 1.87 9.79 15.61
CA ARG A 400 0.50 10.06 15.16
C ARG A 400 0.46 11.34 14.30
N PRO A 401 -0.07 11.29 13.07
CA PRO A 401 -0.29 12.50 12.29
C PRO A 401 -1.40 13.35 12.92
N LYS A 402 -1.32 14.67 12.78
CA LYS A 402 -2.36 15.59 13.26
C LYS A 402 -3.41 15.90 12.19
N LEU A 403 -2.97 15.93 10.93
CA LEU A 403 -3.79 16.20 9.76
C LEU A 403 -3.75 14.94 8.89
N PHE A 404 -4.89 14.30 8.70
CA PHE A 404 -4.98 13.02 8.01
C PHE A 404 -6.31 12.81 7.29
N GLU A 405 -7.34 13.64 7.50
CA GLU A 405 -8.47 13.69 6.58
C GLU A 405 -7.98 14.29 5.26
N ILE A 406 -8.16 13.54 4.16
CA ILE A 406 -7.52 13.83 2.87
C ILE A 406 -8.54 13.97 1.73
N SER A 407 -9.85 13.90 1.96
CA SER A 407 -10.84 13.88 0.87
C SER A 407 -10.71 15.10 -0.05
N HIS A 408 -10.51 16.29 0.51
CA HIS A 408 -10.36 17.51 -0.27
C HIS A 408 -9.03 17.55 -1.05
N GLU A 409 -7.92 17.15 -0.43
CA GLU A 409 -6.61 17.10 -1.08
C GLU A 409 -6.60 16.03 -2.19
N HIS A 410 -7.18 14.86 -1.91
CA HIS A 410 -7.36 13.79 -2.89
C HIS A 410 -8.23 14.23 -4.08
N ARG A 411 -9.28 15.06 -3.84
CA ARG A 411 -10.12 15.62 -4.92
C ARG A 411 -9.34 16.63 -5.74
N SER A 412 -8.61 17.54 -5.08
CA SER A 412 -7.79 18.55 -5.75
C SER A 412 -6.77 17.89 -6.68
N SER A 413 -6.13 16.83 -6.22
CA SER A 413 -5.22 16.04 -7.03
C SER A 413 -5.90 15.38 -8.23
N LEU A 414 -7.09 14.77 -8.04
CA LEU A 414 -7.88 14.22 -9.15
C LEU A 414 -8.27 15.31 -10.18
N SER A 415 -8.65 16.51 -9.72
CA SER A 415 -8.98 17.62 -10.60
C SER A 415 -7.78 18.09 -11.43
N LYS A 416 -6.57 18.13 -10.84
CA LYS A 416 -5.33 18.44 -11.59
C LYS A 416 -5.08 17.42 -12.69
N LEU A 417 -5.26 16.14 -12.38
CA LEU A 417 -5.11 15.06 -13.36
C LEU A 417 -6.11 15.21 -14.52
N ALA A 418 -7.36 15.53 -14.19
CA ALA A 418 -8.39 15.79 -15.18
C ALA A 418 -8.08 17.02 -16.07
N MET A 419 -7.50 18.09 -15.50
CA MET A 419 -7.06 19.25 -16.30
C MET A 419 -5.96 18.88 -17.30
N ILE A 420 -4.99 18.05 -16.90
CA ILE A 420 -3.93 17.55 -17.80
C ILE A 420 -4.54 16.70 -18.92
N HIS A 421 -5.43 15.75 -18.57
CA HIS A 421 -6.15 14.93 -19.54
C HIS A 421 -6.92 15.79 -20.55
N ASP A 422 -7.62 16.81 -20.07
CA ASP A 422 -8.44 17.69 -20.90
C ASP A 422 -7.61 18.57 -21.82
N LEU A 423 -6.46 19.06 -21.36
CA LEU A 423 -5.52 19.84 -22.16
C LEU A 423 -4.94 19.01 -23.31
N ASP A 424 -4.56 17.75 -23.06
CA ASP A 424 -4.04 16.84 -24.08
C ASP A 424 -5.06 16.54 -25.18
N ARG A 425 -6.37 16.56 -24.88
CA ARG A 425 -7.42 16.39 -25.91
C ARG A 425 -7.71 17.64 -26.75
N LEU A 426 -7.30 18.81 -26.26
CA LEU A 426 -7.53 20.09 -26.93
C LEU A 426 -6.37 20.50 -27.84
N ILE A 427 -5.18 19.96 -27.59
CA ILE A 427 -3.98 20.06 -28.43
C ILE A 427 -4.05 18.96 -29.50
#